data_AF-A0A1I3DS89-F1
#
_entry.id   AF-A0A1I3DS89-F1
#
_cell.length_a   1.000
_cell.length_b   1.000
_cell.length_c   1.000
_cell.angle_alpha   90.00
_cell.angle_beta   90.00
_cell.angle_gamma   90.00
#
_symmetry.space_group_name_H-M   'P 1'
#
loop_
_entity.id
_entity.type
_entity.pdbx_description
1 polymer ?
#
loop_
_entity_poly.entity_id
_entity_poly.type
_entity_poly.pdbx_seq_one_letter_code
_entity_poly.pdbx_strand_id
1 'polypeptide(L)'
;MAIEGFLHTKGKKIVNGRGEEILLTGWGLGNWLLQEGYMWKAYGERFDRPSRIEKAVEELTGRDFAEYFWKEYRENYIRREDILAMAELGYNSVRIPFSYRLFMEDGPGIHWKEEGFVLLDRCLSWCEEAGMYAFLDLHGAPGGQTGSNIDDSVDNVPRLFIDKDCRDKACALWRKLAGRYREREVVGGYDILNEPIAPADAGNGDYDYLIPELEHFYEAVTAEIRKEDTVHMLSFEGAHWAADVRIFHKKYDDNMVLHFHRYAEMPDRACLEPFIEAADKLDVPLWMGETGENINPWYAALYPLASALGIGYNLWTWKKMDCTNSPCSIKVPEGYEEILRYLEKGPHPGFERAQQILEAYLQNIRYENCELHPEVTAHVFRKPPFTVQAVDFDAVPGEGISWKGNGNPDDDKLYRKDTAMEIREMHEAKEKKFAFDCGWERLGLVLKPDEYICYSFTCGSCAERELKVRLSCRTEEEGQLQISLKSGSLVTTAFHKDTIDTIISLGTIPAKTLKETIKIHSLNAKILLIQLHII
;
A
#
# COMPACT_ATOMS: atom_id res chain seq x y z
N MET A 1 17.45 10.77 3.09
CA MET A 1 18.36 10.45 4.22
C MET A 1 19.31 9.39 3.71
N ALA A 2 20.58 9.34 4.11
CA ALA A 2 21.45 8.25 3.65
C ALA A 2 21.01 6.91 4.26
N ILE A 3 21.31 5.81 3.57
CA ILE A 3 21.18 4.46 4.12
C ILE A 3 22.27 4.27 5.18
N GLU A 4 21.89 3.69 6.31
CA GLU A 4 22.74 3.63 7.52
C GLU A 4 22.87 2.17 7.95
N GLY A 5 23.54 1.35 7.13
CA GLY A 5 23.71 -0.08 7.38
C GLY A 5 22.50 -0.95 7.03
N PHE A 6 22.66 -2.26 7.19
CA PHE A 6 21.58 -3.24 7.02
C PHE A 6 20.45 -3.03 8.02
N LEU A 7 19.22 -3.34 7.59
CA LEU A 7 18.08 -3.42 8.49
C LEU A 7 18.11 -4.72 9.30
N HIS A 8 17.74 -4.62 10.57
CA HIS A 8 17.63 -5.75 11.49
C HIS A 8 16.38 -5.66 12.35
N THR A 9 15.93 -6.80 12.86
CA THR A 9 14.85 -6.85 13.85
C THR A 9 15.40 -6.75 15.27
N LYS A 10 14.64 -6.08 16.14
CA LYS A 10 14.93 -5.97 17.58
C LYS A 10 13.62 -6.03 18.36
N GLY A 11 13.24 -7.24 18.76
CA GLY A 11 11.89 -7.52 19.24
C GLY A 11 10.87 -7.08 18.19
N LYS A 12 9.87 -6.30 18.59
CA LYS A 12 8.81 -5.79 17.70
C LYS A 12 9.17 -4.61 16.80
N LYS A 13 10.46 -4.30 16.62
CA LYS A 13 10.93 -3.12 15.88
C LYS A 13 11.88 -3.50 14.76
N ILE A 14 11.83 -2.74 13.67
CA ILE A 14 12.87 -2.70 12.64
C ILE A 14 13.84 -1.58 13.01
N VAL A 15 15.14 -1.86 12.97
CA VAL A 15 16.21 -0.90 13.25
C VAL A 15 17.23 -0.87 12.11
N ASN A 16 17.87 0.27 11.90
CA ASN A 16 19.00 0.41 10.98
C ASN A 16 20.31 -0.13 11.59
N GLY A 17 21.42 -0.04 10.86
CA GLY A 17 22.75 -0.46 11.31
C GLY A 17 23.30 0.34 12.49
N ARG A 18 22.69 1.47 12.85
CA ARG A 18 22.99 2.22 14.09
C ARG A 18 22.11 1.80 15.28
N GLY A 19 21.17 0.88 15.07
CA GLY A 19 20.20 0.44 16.08
C GLY A 19 19.06 1.44 16.31
N GLU A 20 18.87 2.41 15.42
CA GLU A 20 17.77 3.38 15.46
C GLU A 20 16.52 2.77 14.84
N GLU A 21 15.37 2.93 15.50
CA GLU A 21 14.08 2.46 14.99
C GLU A 21 13.72 3.19 13.70
N ILE A 22 13.25 2.41 12.72
CA ILE A 22 12.78 2.91 11.43
C ILE A 22 11.39 2.33 11.16
N LEU A 23 10.44 3.22 10.82
CA LEU A 23 9.19 2.82 10.19
C LEU A 23 9.37 2.94 8.68
N LEU A 24 9.22 1.82 7.99
CA LEU A 24 9.29 1.76 6.53
C LEU A 24 8.00 2.34 5.96
N THR A 25 8.11 3.38 5.15
CA THR A 25 6.99 3.98 4.42
C THR A 25 7.36 4.07 2.94
N GLY A 26 6.56 3.45 2.09
CA GLY A 26 6.93 3.27 0.69
C GLY A 26 5.78 3.04 -0.27
N TRP A 27 6.17 2.77 -1.51
CA TRP A 27 5.29 2.33 -2.59
C TRP A 27 5.83 1.07 -3.26
N GLY A 28 4.91 0.22 -3.72
CA GLY A 28 5.23 -0.86 -4.64
C GLY A 28 5.46 -0.34 -6.06
N LEU A 29 6.42 -0.95 -6.76
CA LEU A 29 6.66 -0.74 -8.19
C LEU A 29 5.81 -1.70 -9.04
N GLY A 30 4.53 -1.79 -8.71
CA GLY A 30 3.57 -2.62 -9.43
C GLY A 30 3.47 -2.24 -10.90
N ASN A 31 3.04 -3.21 -11.71
CA ASN A 31 3.03 -3.18 -13.18
C ASN A 31 4.41 -3.20 -13.85
N TRP A 32 5.52 -3.00 -13.15
CA TRP A 32 6.82 -2.82 -13.82
C TRP A 32 7.48 -4.13 -14.24
N LEU A 33 7.95 -4.93 -13.28
CA LEU A 33 8.59 -6.24 -13.51
C LEU A 33 7.61 -7.41 -13.33
N LEU A 34 6.34 -7.08 -13.04
CA LEU A 34 5.17 -7.94 -13.08
C LEU A 34 3.96 -7.07 -13.42
N GLN A 35 3.23 -7.43 -14.48
CA GLN A 35 2.11 -6.65 -15.03
C GLN A 35 0.76 -7.19 -14.59
N GLU A 36 -0.19 -6.29 -14.33
CA GLU A 36 -1.58 -6.64 -14.04
C GLU A 36 -2.54 -5.83 -14.93
N GLY A 37 -3.53 -6.51 -15.50
CA GLY A 37 -4.40 -5.93 -16.52
C GLY A 37 -5.16 -4.69 -16.09
N TYR A 38 -5.63 -4.67 -14.85
CA TYR A 38 -6.46 -3.58 -14.35
C TYR A 38 -5.70 -2.24 -14.32
N MET A 39 -4.37 -2.28 -14.13
CA MET A 39 -3.50 -1.10 -14.17
C MET A 39 -3.34 -0.51 -15.58
N TRP A 40 -3.78 -1.26 -16.59
CA TRP A 40 -3.91 -0.86 -17.99
C TRP A 40 -5.36 -0.59 -18.38
N LYS A 41 -6.29 -0.48 -17.42
CA LYS A 41 -7.73 -0.31 -17.66
C LYS A 41 -8.37 -1.48 -18.43
N ALA A 42 -7.73 -2.65 -18.45
CA ALA A 42 -8.23 -3.85 -19.10
C ALA A 42 -8.61 -4.91 -18.05
N TYR A 43 -9.89 -5.31 -18.03
CA TYR A 43 -10.45 -6.18 -16.97
C TYR A 43 -10.80 -7.59 -17.45
N GLY A 44 -10.54 -7.90 -18.72
CA GLY A 44 -10.85 -9.21 -19.31
C GLY A 44 -9.72 -10.22 -19.14
N GLU A 45 -10.07 -11.50 -19.08
CA GLU A 45 -9.13 -12.63 -18.90
C GLU A 45 -8.00 -12.69 -19.94
N ARG A 46 -8.18 -12.12 -21.14
CA ARG A 46 -7.14 -12.08 -22.18
C ARG A 46 -5.95 -11.16 -21.84
N PHE A 47 -6.09 -10.32 -20.82
CA PHE A 47 -5.10 -9.30 -20.47
C PHE A 47 -4.96 -9.16 -18.95
N ASP A 48 -5.26 -10.19 -18.16
CA ASP A 48 -5.30 -10.09 -16.68
C ASP A 48 -3.93 -10.27 -16.00
N ARG A 49 -3.00 -10.99 -16.64
CA ARG A 49 -1.70 -11.42 -16.07
C ARG A 49 -0.54 -11.35 -17.09
N PRO A 50 0.73 -11.33 -16.66
CA PRO A 50 1.88 -11.03 -17.52
C PRO A 50 1.94 -11.84 -18.82
N SER A 51 1.87 -13.17 -18.76
CA SER A 51 1.96 -14.05 -19.93
C SER A 51 0.86 -13.80 -20.97
N ARG A 52 -0.35 -13.44 -20.52
CA ARG A 52 -1.48 -13.13 -21.41
C ARG A 52 -1.38 -11.73 -21.99
N ILE A 53 -0.91 -10.78 -21.18
CA ILE A 53 -0.61 -9.41 -21.62
C ILE A 53 0.46 -9.43 -22.72
N GLU A 54 1.56 -10.15 -22.51
CA GLU A 54 2.63 -10.33 -23.50
C GLU A 54 2.10 -10.90 -24.81
N LYS A 55 1.31 -11.97 -24.74
CA LYS A 55 0.68 -12.59 -25.90
C LYS A 55 -0.25 -11.62 -26.63
N ALA A 56 -1.08 -10.87 -25.91
CA ALA A 56 -2.00 -9.91 -26.50
C ALA A 56 -1.26 -8.77 -27.21
N VAL A 57 -0.15 -8.27 -26.64
CA VAL A 57 0.71 -7.27 -27.28
C VAL A 57 1.31 -7.81 -28.57
N GLU A 58 1.80 -9.06 -28.59
CA GLU A 58 2.29 -9.71 -29.82
C GLU A 58 1.18 -9.88 -30.87
N GLU A 59 0.00 -10.33 -30.46
CA GLU A 59 -1.17 -10.46 -31.34
C GLU A 59 -1.56 -9.12 -31.97
N LEU A 60 -1.46 -8.02 -31.22
CA LEU A 60 -1.81 -6.67 -31.64
C LEU A 60 -0.77 -6.02 -32.56
N THR A 61 0.52 -6.32 -32.37
CA THR A 61 1.59 -5.51 -32.96
C THR A 61 2.57 -6.29 -33.84
N GLY A 62 2.52 -7.61 -33.79
CA GLY A 62 3.52 -8.49 -34.39
C GLY A 62 4.77 -8.63 -33.51
N ARG A 63 5.49 -9.74 -33.72
CA ARG A 63 6.60 -10.17 -32.87
C ARG A 63 7.73 -9.14 -32.71
N ASP A 64 8.23 -8.59 -33.80
CA ASP A 64 9.38 -7.66 -33.76
C ASP A 64 9.06 -6.39 -32.95
N PHE A 65 7.83 -5.87 -33.07
CA PHE A 65 7.41 -4.71 -32.27
C PHE A 65 7.17 -5.11 -30.82
N ALA A 66 6.58 -6.26 -30.55
CA ALA A 66 6.37 -6.72 -29.17
C ALA A 66 7.69 -6.91 -28.41
N GLU A 67 8.73 -7.47 -29.06
CA GLU A 67 10.07 -7.60 -28.49
C GLU A 67 10.68 -6.22 -28.16
N TYR A 68 10.56 -5.26 -29.09
CA TYR A 68 10.95 -3.86 -28.85
C TYR A 68 10.15 -3.23 -27.70
N PHE A 69 8.83 -3.37 -27.73
CA PHE A 69 7.90 -2.78 -26.77
C PHE A 69 8.22 -3.21 -25.35
N TRP A 70 8.45 -4.50 -25.11
CA TRP A 70 8.70 -5.01 -23.77
C TRP A 70 10.03 -4.54 -23.18
N LYS A 71 11.05 -4.40 -24.03
CA LYS A 71 12.32 -3.80 -23.64
C LYS A 71 12.12 -2.33 -23.25
N GLU A 72 11.51 -1.54 -24.13
CA GLU A 72 11.27 -0.12 -23.86
C GLU A 72 10.29 0.10 -22.70
N TYR A 73 9.33 -0.78 -22.50
CA TYR A 73 8.41 -0.73 -21.37
C TYR A 73 9.19 -0.81 -20.06
N ARG A 74 10.07 -1.81 -19.91
CA ARG A 74 10.88 -1.97 -18.69
C ARG A 74 11.91 -0.85 -18.50
N GLU A 75 12.40 -0.26 -19.58
CA GLU A 75 13.30 0.91 -19.54
C GLU A 75 12.59 2.21 -19.13
N ASN A 76 11.32 2.37 -19.53
CA ASN A 76 10.59 3.63 -19.36
C ASN A 76 9.61 3.63 -18.17
N TYR A 77 9.14 2.45 -17.72
CA TYR A 77 8.10 2.38 -16.70
C TYR A 77 8.60 2.79 -15.33
N ILE A 78 9.77 2.37 -14.85
CA ILE A 78 10.38 2.96 -13.64
C ILE A 78 11.77 3.46 -14.00
N ARG A 79 12.03 4.72 -13.67
CA ARG A 79 13.31 5.38 -13.90
C ARG A 79 13.84 6.01 -12.62
N ARG A 80 15.07 6.51 -12.68
CA ARG A 80 15.72 7.22 -11.57
C ARG A 80 14.85 8.32 -10.99
N GLU A 81 14.13 9.05 -11.85
CA GLU A 81 13.26 10.15 -11.48
C GLU A 81 12.09 9.70 -10.59
N ASP A 82 11.53 8.52 -10.81
CA ASP A 82 10.46 7.95 -9.98
C ASP A 82 10.96 7.73 -8.53
N ILE A 83 12.13 7.10 -8.37
CA ILE A 83 12.71 6.79 -7.05
C ILE A 83 13.09 8.07 -6.29
N LEU A 84 13.69 9.06 -6.98
CA LEU A 84 14.02 10.34 -6.36
C LEU A 84 12.76 11.11 -5.95
N ALA A 85 11.70 11.07 -6.74
CA ALA A 85 10.43 11.70 -6.40
C ALA A 85 9.79 11.07 -5.15
N MET A 86 9.84 9.74 -5.01
CA MET A 86 9.40 9.08 -3.77
C MET A 86 10.17 9.59 -2.55
N ALA A 87 11.50 9.67 -2.63
CA ALA A 87 12.31 10.17 -1.53
C ALA A 87 12.00 11.64 -1.20
N GLU A 88 11.80 12.49 -2.21
CA GLU A 88 11.44 13.91 -2.03
C GLU A 88 10.07 14.07 -1.32
N LEU A 89 9.13 13.18 -1.62
CA LEU A 89 7.82 13.14 -0.97
C LEU A 89 7.89 12.68 0.52
N GLY A 90 9.03 12.13 0.93
CA GLY A 90 9.33 11.73 2.30
C GLY A 90 9.20 10.23 2.58
N TYR A 91 9.07 9.40 1.54
CA TYR A 91 9.15 7.94 1.67
C TYR A 91 10.59 7.49 1.87
N ASN A 92 10.79 6.34 2.52
CA ASN A 92 12.12 5.80 2.83
C ASN A 92 12.30 4.34 2.39
N SER A 93 11.29 3.73 1.80
CA SER A 93 11.37 2.37 1.26
C SER A 93 10.62 2.22 -0.07
N VAL A 94 10.97 1.20 -0.83
CA VAL A 94 10.28 0.77 -2.05
C VAL A 94 10.19 -0.75 -2.06
N ARG A 95 9.03 -1.30 -2.45
CA ARG A 95 8.87 -2.74 -2.73
C ARG A 95 8.98 -2.94 -4.25
N ILE A 96 9.78 -3.90 -4.67
CA ILE A 96 10.07 -4.20 -6.09
C ILE A 96 9.51 -5.58 -6.42
N PRO A 97 8.22 -5.67 -6.81
CA PRO A 97 7.61 -6.90 -7.31
C PRO A 97 8.28 -7.36 -8.59
N PHE A 98 8.60 -8.64 -8.71
CA PHE A 98 9.12 -9.20 -9.95
C PHE A 98 8.61 -10.62 -10.22
N SER A 99 8.56 -10.97 -11.52
CA SER A 99 8.34 -12.34 -11.97
C SER A 99 9.65 -13.10 -12.12
N TYR A 100 9.67 -14.38 -11.72
CA TYR A 100 10.80 -15.29 -11.93
C TYR A 100 11.21 -15.41 -13.42
N ARG A 101 10.26 -15.18 -14.35
CA ARG A 101 10.46 -15.29 -15.81
C ARG A 101 11.48 -14.28 -16.36
N LEU A 102 11.78 -13.21 -15.63
CA LEU A 102 12.83 -12.24 -15.97
C LEU A 102 14.24 -12.72 -15.59
N PHE A 103 14.34 -13.70 -14.69
CA PHE A 103 15.59 -14.21 -14.14
C PHE A 103 15.95 -15.59 -14.66
N MET A 104 14.97 -16.35 -15.16
CA MET A 104 15.20 -17.66 -15.75
C MET A 104 14.21 -18.02 -16.85
N GLU A 105 14.58 -19.00 -17.67
CA GLU A 105 13.66 -19.61 -18.63
C GLU A 105 12.58 -20.43 -17.94
N ASP A 106 11.36 -20.35 -18.48
CA ASP A 106 10.27 -21.23 -18.12
C ASP A 106 10.38 -22.52 -18.97
N GLY A 107 11.02 -23.53 -18.39
CA GLY A 107 11.33 -24.79 -19.06
C GLY A 107 12.11 -25.75 -18.14
N PRO A 108 12.47 -26.96 -18.60
CA PRO A 108 13.16 -27.93 -17.76
C PRO A 108 14.54 -27.41 -17.31
N GLY A 109 14.85 -27.57 -16.02
CA GLY A 109 16.11 -27.13 -15.45
C GLY A 109 16.18 -25.63 -15.15
N ILE A 110 17.36 -25.17 -14.76
CA ILE A 110 17.61 -23.78 -14.38
C ILE A 110 18.51 -23.13 -15.44
N HIS A 111 17.92 -22.24 -16.24
CA HIS A 111 18.61 -21.47 -17.26
C HIS A 111 18.43 -19.99 -16.96
N TRP A 112 19.49 -19.33 -16.52
CA TRP A 112 19.43 -17.94 -16.06
C TRP A 112 19.32 -16.94 -17.22
N LYS A 113 18.56 -15.88 -17.00
CA LYS A 113 18.46 -14.68 -17.83
C LYS A 113 19.13 -13.51 -17.12
N GLU A 114 19.97 -12.77 -17.82
CA GLU A 114 20.67 -11.63 -17.23
C GLU A 114 19.78 -10.39 -17.09
N GLU A 115 18.73 -10.28 -17.91
CA GLU A 115 17.86 -9.09 -17.97
C GLU A 115 17.31 -8.66 -16.61
N GLY A 116 16.67 -9.57 -15.86
CA GLY A 116 16.12 -9.25 -14.54
C GLY A 116 17.17 -8.73 -13.55
N PHE A 117 18.39 -9.28 -13.59
CA PHE A 117 19.47 -8.84 -12.70
C PHE A 117 19.94 -7.42 -13.05
N VAL A 118 20.04 -7.08 -14.34
CA VAL A 118 20.42 -5.71 -14.76
C VAL A 118 19.37 -4.68 -14.32
N LEU A 119 18.09 -5.02 -14.47
CA LEU A 119 16.98 -4.15 -14.07
C LEU A 119 16.98 -3.90 -12.55
N LEU A 120 17.15 -4.96 -11.74
CA LEU A 120 17.26 -4.83 -10.29
C LEU A 120 18.50 -4.04 -9.88
N ASP A 121 19.68 -4.35 -10.42
CA ASP A 121 20.93 -3.66 -10.08
C ASP A 121 20.82 -2.15 -10.30
N ARG A 122 20.19 -1.77 -11.40
CA ARG A 122 19.94 -0.38 -11.76
C ARG A 122 18.97 0.29 -10.79
N CYS A 123 17.85 -0.35 -10.47
CA CYS A 123 16.88 0.20 -9.52
C CYS A 123 17.49 0.37 -8.12
N LEU A 124 18.22 -0.64 -7.65
CA LEU A 124 18.94 -0.58 -6.37
C LEU A 124 19.97 0.55 -6.34
N SER A 125 20.65 0.84 -7.46
CA SER A 125 21.58 1.98 -7.54
C SER A 125 20.85 3.33 -7.43
N TRP A 126 19.64 3.45 -7.97
CA TRP A 126 18.81 4.65 -7.78
C TRP A 126 18.31 4.76 -6.33
N CYS A 127 18.00 3.63 -5.69
CA CYS A 127 17.60 3.58 -4.29
C CYS A 127 18.76 3.99 -3.37
N GLU A 128 20.00 3.57 -3.66
CA GLU A 128 21.21 4.02 -2.95
C GLU A 128 21.37 5.54 -3.02
N GLU A 129 21.20 6.11 -4.23
CA GLU A 129 21.28 7.55 -4.45
C GLU A 129 20.19 8.32 -3.70
N ALA A 130 18.95 7.83 -3.74
CA ALA A 130 17.80 8.42 -3.06
C ALA A 130 17.86 8.23 -1.54
N GLY A 131 18.64 7.24 -1.08
CA GLY A 131 18.68 6.79 0.29
C GLY A 131 17.37 6.13 0.74
N MET A 132 16.83 5.27 -0.12
CA MET A 132 15.63 4.47 0.13
C MET A 132 16.00 2.99 0.24
N TYR A 133 15.43 2.27 1.20
CA TYR A 133 15.59 0.82 1.27
C TYR A 133 14.72 0.13 0.23
N ALA A 134 15.24 -0.91 -0.42
CA ALA A 134 14.53 -1.70 -1.40
C ALA A 134 14.20 -3.09 -0.86
N PHE A 135 12.94 -3.51 -1.00
CA PHE A 135 12.49 -4.87 -0.72
C PHE A 135 12.29 -5.60 -2.04
N LEU A 136 13.04 -6.68 -2.21
CA LEU A 136 12.91 -7.54 -3.39
C LEU A 136 11.73 -8.49 -3.15
N ASP A 137 10.72 -8.44 -4.00
CA ASP A 137 9.47 -9.22 -3.84
C ASP A 137 9.30 -10.22 -4.98
N LEU A 138 9.36 -11.51 -4.64
CA LEU A 138 9.02 -12.59 -5.57
C LEU A 138 7.49 -12.67 -5.71
N HIS A 139 7.00 -11.83 -6.61
CA HIS A 139 5.56 -11.61 -6.80
C HIS A 139 4.93 -12.60 -7.78
N GLY A 140 5.72 -13.09 -8.74
CA GLY A 140 5.36 -14.23 -9.59
C GLY A 140 6.39 -15.33 -9.43
N ALA A 141 6.11 -16.33 -8.59
CA ALA A 141 6.98 -17.48 -8.39
C ALA A 141 6.83 -18.52 -9.52
N PRO A 142 7.83 -19.40 -9.74
CA PRO A 142 7.67 -20.55 -10.64
C PRO A 142 6.39 -21.34 -10.31
N GLY A 143 5.52 -21.52 -11.29
CA GLY A 143 4.23 -22.21 -11.14
C GLY A 143 3.11 -21.41 -10.46
N GLY A 144 3.39 -20.22 -9.93
CA GLY A 144 2.45 -19.41 -9.17
C GLY A 144 2.27 -19.91 -7.72
N GLN A 145 2.27 -18.96 -6.78
CA GLN A 145 2.08 -19.19 -5.34
C GLN A 145 0.65 -18.93 -4.87
N THR A 146 -0.13 -18.11 -5.58
CA THR A 146 -1.49 -17.73 -5.22
C THR A 146 -2.51 -18.61 -5.93
N GLY A 147 -2.25 -18.93 -7.20
CA GLY A 147 -3.24 -19.52 -8.10
C GLY A 147 -4.23 -18.48 -8.63
N SER A 148 -3.76 -17.30 -9.00
CA SER A 148 -4.62 -16.22 -9.51
C SER A 148 -3.96 -15.40 -10.63
N ASN A 149 -4.53 -14.26 -11.01
CA ASN A 149 -3.92 -13.40 -12.04
C ASN A 149 -2.63 -12.72 -11.56
N ILE A 150 -2.51 -12.44 -10.26
CA ILE A 150 -1.41 -11.67 -9.69
C ILE A 150 -0.04 -12.37 -9.74
N ASP A 151 -0.01 -13.70 -9.84
CA ASP A 151 1.23 -14.49 -9.77
C ASP A 151 1.66 -15.09 -11.13
N ASP A 152 0.97 -14.73 -12.22
CA ASP A 152 1.15 -15.30 -13.56
C ASP A 152 0.92 -16.82 -13.62
N SER A 153 0.18 -17.42 -12.67
CA SER A 153 -0.18 -18.84 -12.73
C SER A 153 -0.90 -19.13 -14.05
N VAL A 154 -0.63 -20.29 -14.66
CA VAL A 154 -1.18 -20.59 -16.00
C VAL A 154 -2.65 -21.01 -15.93
N ASP A 155 -3.03 -21.68 -14.84
CA ASP A 155 -4.31 -22.38 -14.68
C ASP A 155 -5.00 -22.12 -13.33
N ASN A 156 -4.63 -21.03 -12.64
CA ASN A 156 -5.16 -20.66 -11.32
C ASN A 156 -4.95 -21.75 -10.25
N VAL A 157 -3.86 -22.50 -10.39
CA VAL A 157 -3.41 -23.49 -9.40
C VAL A 157 -2.11 -22.97 -8.78
N PRO A 158 -1.94 -22.98 -7.45
CA PRO A 158 -0.69 -22.58 -6.80
C PRO A 158 0.36 -23.69 -6.93
N ARG A 159 0.88 -23.89 -8.14
CA ARG A 159 1.73 -25.04 -8.48
C ARG A 159 3.08 -25.01 -7.78
N LEU A 160 3.50 -23.86 -7.25
CA LEU A 160 4.67 -23.78 -6.37
C LEU A 160 4.60 -24.83 -5.26
N PHE A 161 3.44 -25.04 -4.63
CA PHE A 161 3.33 -25.98 -3.50
C PHE A 161 3.09 -27.43 -3.92
N ILE A 162 2.88 -27.69 -5.22
CA ILE A 162 2.59 -29.01 -5.76
C ILE A 162 3.82 -29.57 -6.47
N ASP A 163 4.39 -28.80 -7.39
CA ASP A 163 5.42 -29.23 -8.32
C ASP A 163 6.82 -28.99 -7.74
N LYS A 164 7.60 -30.07 -7.59
CA LYS A 164 8.96 -30.00 -7.01
C LYS A 164 9.90 -29.10 -7.82
N ASP A 165 9.82 -29.15 -9.15
CA ASP A 165 10.65 -28.32 -10.04
C ASP A 165 10.41 -26.82 -9.79
N CYS A 166 9.14 -26.42 -9.56
CA CYS A 166 8.79 -25.05 -9.21
C CYS A 166 9.42 -24.61 -7.89
N ARG A 167 9.34 -25.44 -6.83
CA ARG A 167 10.00 -25.16 -5.53
C ARG A 167 11.50 -25.04 -5.66
N ASP A 168 12.14 -25.99 -6.36
CA ASP A 168 13.58 -26.03 -6.55
C ASP A 168 14.07 -24.76 -7.29
N LYS A 169 13.34 -24.33 -8.33
CA LYS A 169 13.63 -23.08 -9.06
C LYS A 169 13.48 -21.84 -8.19
N ALA A 170 12.41 -21.76 -7.40
CA ALA A 170 12.19 -20.63 -6.49
C ALA A 170 13.32 -20.54 -5.45
N CYS A 171 13.71 -21.66 -4.85
CA CYS A 171 14.83 -21.74 -3.93
C CYS A 171 16.16 -21.36 -4.59
N ALA A 172 16.40 -21.83 -5.82
CA ALA A 172 17.60 -21.48 -6.57
C ALA A 172 17.66 -19.98 -6.92
N LEU A 173 16.52 -19.38 -7.29
CA LEU A 173 16.41 -17.95 -7.55
C LEU A 173 16.78 -17.14 -6.31
N TRP A 174 16.15 -17.44 -5.18
CA TRP A 174 16.42 -16.78 -3.91
C TRP A 174 17.86 -16.92 -3.46
N ARG A 175 18.43 -18.13 -3.57
CA ARG A 175 19.86 -18.35 -3.29
C ARG A 175 20.75 -17.48 -4.18
N LYS A 176 20.42 -17.35 -5.46
CA LYS A 176 21.19 -16.53 -6.40
C LYS A 176 21.07 -15.02 -6.10
N LEU A 177 19.88 -14.54 -5.77
CA LEU A 177 19.65 -13.15 -5.37
C LEU A 177 20.38 -12.83 -4.06
N ALA A 178 20.27 -13.70 -3.05
CA ALA A 178 20.99 -13.59 -1.79
C ALA A 178 22.50 -13.49 -2.00
N GLY A 179 23.10 -14.42 -2.76
CA GLY A 179 24.53 -14.38 -3.06
C GLY A 179 24.98 -13.13 -3.84
N ARG A 180 24.13 -12.59 -4.72
CA ARG A 180 24.42 -11.37 -5.48
C ARG A 180 24.34 -10.11 -4.62
N TYR A 181 23.38 -10.06 -3.70
CA TYR A 181 23.02 -8.83 -2.98
C TYR A 181 23.43 -8.79 -1.51
N ARG A 182 24.03 -9.85 -0.96
CA ARG A 182 24.44 -9.94 0.46
C ARG A 182 25.28 -8.78 1.00
N GLU A 183 25.97 -8.03 0.13
CA GLU A 183 26.84 -6.89 0.51
C GLU A 183 26.18 -5.52 0.26
N ARG A 184 24.93 -5.48 -0.23
CA ARG A 184 24.23 -4.24 -0.59
C ARG A 184 23.24 -3.81 0.49
N GLU A 185 23.67 -2.93 1.39
CA GLU A 185 22.86 -2.38 2.49
C GLU A 185 21.55 -1.70 2.03
N VAL A 186 21.48 -1.27 0.77
CA VAL A 186 20.24 -0.71 0.18
C VAL A 186 19.11 -1.73 0.13
N VAL A 187 19.42 -3.02 0.06
CA VAL A 187 18.41 -4.05 0.16
C VAL A 187 17.96 -4.09 1.62
N GLY A 188 16.74 -3.64 1.89
CA GLY A 188 16.14 -3.65 3.22
C GLY A 188 15.74 -5.06 3.65
N GLY A 189 15.42 -5.92 2.69
CA GLY A 189 15.09 -7.32 2.93
C GLY A 189 14.59 -8.05 1.69
N TYR A 190 14.34 -9.34 1.89
CA TYR A 190 13.78 -10.25 0.89
C TYR A 190 12.35 -10.60 1.27
N ASP A 191 11.40 -10.20 0.42
CA ASP A 191 9.99 -10.53 0.55
C ASP A 191 9.69 -11.81 -0.22
N ILE A 192 9.61 -12.90 0.53
CA ILE A 192 9.88 -14.25 0.02
C ILE A 192 8.83 -14.72 -0.99
N LEU A 193 7.57 -14.40 -0.75
CA LEU A 193 6.43 -14.68 -1.64
C LEU A 193 5.33 -13.65 -1.39
N ASN A 194 4.76 -13.13 -2.48
CA ASN A 194 3.53 -12.34 -2.45
C ASN A 194 2.28 -13.21 -2.39
N GLU A 195 1.39 -12.93 -1.45
CA GLU A 195 0.01 -13.42 -1.39
C GLU A 195 -0.17 -14.94 -1.64
N PRO A 196 0.54 -15.83 -0.92
CA PRO A 196 0.44 -17.26 -1.16
C PRO A 196 -0.97 -17.79 -0.84
N ILE A 197 -1.47 -18.70 -1.68
CA ILE A 197 -2.74 -19.42 -1.56
C ILE A 197 -3.96 -18.48 -1.46
N ALA A 198 -4.75 -18.36 -2.53
CA ALA A 198 -6.00 -17.60 -2.47
C ALA A 198 -7.02 -18.19 -1.45
N PRO A 199 -7.88 -17.35 -0.84
CA PRO A 199 -9.01 -17.81 -0.03
C PRO A 199 -9.94 -18.74 -0.83
N ALA A 200 -10.53 -19.74 -0.16
CA ALA A 200 -11.44 -20.69 -0.80
C ALA A 200 -12.68 -20.05 -1.45
N ASP A 201 -13.14 -18.92 -0.92
CA ASP A 201 -14.29 -18.15 -1.43
C ASP A 201 -13.92 -17.16 -2.54
N ALA A 202 -12.64 -17.06 -2.92
CA ALA A 202 -12.17 -16.23 -4.04
C ALA A 202 -12.58 -16.75 -5.43
N GLY A 203 -13.15 -17.95 -5.51
CA GLY A 203 -13.62 -18.55 -6.77
C GLY A 203 -12.55 -19.24 -7.62
N ASN A 204 -11.32 -19.37 -7.12
CA ASN A 204 -10.21 -20.05 -7.80
C ASN A 204 -9.99 -21.51 -7.35
N GLY A 205 -10.81 -22.00 -6.42
CA GLY A 205 -10.69 -23.33 -5.80
C GLY A 205 -10.29 -23.26 -4.33
N ASP A 206 -10.51 -24.35 -3.59
CA ASP A 206 -10.07 -24.49 -2.20
C ASP A 206 -8.71 -25.18 -2.17
N TYR A 207 -7.70 -24.41 -1.72
CA TYR A 207 -6.31 -24.85 -1.62
C TYR A 207 -5.78 -24.77 -0.17
N ASP A 208 -6.64 -24.69 0.84
CA ASP A 208 -6.22 -24.60 2.25
C ASP A 208 -5.37 -25.80 2.68
N TYR A 209 -5.54 -26.96 2.03
CA TYR A 209 -4.72 -28.15 2.26
C TYR A 209 -3.24 -27.96 1.90
N LEU A 210 -2.88 -26.89 1.17
CA LEU A 210 -1.50 -26.53 0.82
C LEU A 210 -0.85 -25.58 1.83
N ILE A 211 -1.58 -25.06 2.82
CA ILE A 211 -1.01 -24.16 3.84
C ILE A 211 0.20 -24.79 4.57
N PRO A 212 0.22 -26.10 4.91
CA PRO A 212 1.42 -26.73 5.46
C PRO A 212 2.62 -26.72 4.50
N GLU A 213 2.40 -26.77 3.19
CA GLU A 213 3.45 -26.72 2.18
C GLU A 213 4.05 -25.31 2.03
N LEU A 214 3.29 -24.26 2.34
CA LEU A 214 3.82 -22.90 2.49
C LEU A 214 4.84 -22.84 3.63
N GLU A 215 4.55 -23.45 4.79
CA GLU A 215 5.51 -23.51 5.90
C GLU A 215 6.78 -24.27 5.50
N HIS A 216 6.63 -25.44 4.88
CA HIS A 216 7.77 -26.24 4.40
C HIS A 216 8.61 -25.48 3.37
N PHE A 217 7.96 -24.73 2.49
CA PHE A 217 8.65 -23.88 1.53
C PHE A 217 9.45 -22.77 2.23
N TYR A 218 8.86 -22.06 3.19
CA TYR A 218 9.55 -21.02 3.96
C TYR A 218 10.77 -21.54 4.73
N GLU A 219 10.68 -22.73 5.33
CA GLU A 219 11.84 -23.37 5.95
C GLU A 219 12.93 -23.70 4.93
N ALA A 220 12.56 -24.28 3.79
CA ALA A 220 13.50 -24.69 2.74
C ALA A 220 14.21 -23.48 2.09
N VAL A 221 13.45 -22.46 1.68
CA VAL A 221 14.01 -21.27 1.02
C VAL A 221 14.87 -20.45 1.98
N THR A 222 14.49 -20.34 3.25
CA THR A 222 15.29 -19.66 4.28
C THR A 222 16.63 -20.36 4.45
N ALA A 223 16.64 -21.70 4.52
CA ALA A 223 17.87 -22.47 4.61
C ALA A 223 18.78 -22.27 3.38
N GLU A 224 18.23 -22.10 2.18
CA GLU A 224 19.02 -21.80 0.98
C GLU A 224 19.56 -20.37 0.96
N ILE A 225 18.75 -19.38 1.35
CA ILE A 225 19.19 -17.97 1.47
C ILE A 225 20.33 -17.86 2.48
N ARG A 226 20.18 -18.46 3.66
CA ARG A 226 21.15 -18.38 4.76
C ARG A 226 22.48 -19.09 4.48
N LYS A 227 22.60 -19.86 3.39
CA LYS A 227 23.89 -20.34 2.89
C LYS A 227 24.73 -19.25 2.24
N GLU A 228 24.09 -18.21 1.70
CA GLU A 228 24.75 -17.13 0.95
C GLU A 228 24.71 -15.80 1.71
N ASP A 229 23.69 -15.57 2.53
CA ASP A 229 23.40 -14.30 3.18
C ASP A 229 22.81 -14.48 4.58
N THR A 230 23.55 -14.03 5.59
CA THR A 230 23.17 -14.13 7.00
C THR A 230 22.76 -12.79 7.63
N VAL A 231 22.68 -11.71 6.84
CA VAL A 231 22.50 -10.35 7.36
C VAL A 231 21.16 -9.73 6.97
N HIS A 232 20.68 -9.95 5.74
CA HIS A 232 19.43 -9.34 5.29
C HIS A 232 18.21 -9.89 6.02
N MET A 233 17.27 -8.99 6.34
CA MET A 233 15.99 -9.32 6.92
C MET A 233 15.12 -10.08 5.92
N LEU A 234 14.35 -11.07 6.39
CA LEU A 234 13.38 -11.80 5.57
C LEU A 234 11.95 -11.35 5.93
N SER A 235 11.14 -11.13 4.91
CA SER A 235 9.74 -10.76 5.01
C SER A 235 8.88 -11.96 4.60
N PHE A 236 7.96 -12.34 5.48
CA PHE A 236 7.10 -13.50 5.29
C PHE A 236 5.63 -13.08 5.34
N GLU A 237 4.88 -13.51 4.34
CA GLU A 237 3.46 -13.27 4.20
C GLU A 237 2.65 -14.49 4.62
N GLY A 238 1.43 -14.21 5.13
CA GLY A 238 0.46 -15.25 5.45
C GLY A 238 -0.20 -15.86 4.20
N ALA A 239 -0.96 -16.93 4.39
CA ALA A 239 -1.84 -17.42 3.34
C ALA A 239 -2.98 -16.40 3.06
N HIS A 240 -3.84 -16.70 2.08
CA HIS A 240 -5.09 -15.97 1.84
C HIS A 240 -4.86 -14.49 1.52
N TRP A 241 -4.06 -14.23 0.49
CA TRP A 241 -3.66 -12.87 0.11
C TRP A 241 -3.00 -12.11 1.27
N ALA A 242 -2.12 -12.80 1.99
CA ALA A 242 -1.43 -12.27 3.18
C ALA A 242 -2.36 -11.81 4.32
N ALA A 243 -3.62 -12.24 4.33
CA ALA A 243 -4.61 -11.90 5.36
C ALA A 243 -4.71 -12.96 6.47
N ASP A 244 -4.14 -14.14 6.29
CA ASP A 244 -4.24 -15.24 7.25
C ASP A 244 -2.95 -15.41 8.07
N VAL A 245 -3.08 -15.35 9.39
CA VAL A 245 -1.94 -15.42 10.31
C VAL A 245 -1.64 -16.82 10.87
N ARG A 246 -2.35 -17.87 10.44
CA ARG A 246 -2.27 -19.22 11.04
C ARG A 246 -0.86 -19.79 11.01
N ILE A 247 -0.09 -19.52 9.96
CA ILE A 247 1.28 -20.02 9.81
C ILE A 247 2.29 -19.34 10.77
N PHE A 248 1.93 -18.21 11.38
CA PHE A 248 2.77 -17.47 12.33
C PHE A 248 2.64 -18.02 13.76
N HIS A 249 2.63 -19.34 13.90
CA HIS A 249 2.74 -20.04 15.19
C HIS A 249 4.20 -20.28 15.60
N LYS A 250 5.15 -20.02 14.69
CA LYS A 250 6.61 -20.09 14.87
C LYS A 250 7.32 -18.99 14.09
N LYS A 251 8.59 -18.75 14.40
CA LYS A 251 9.49 -17.94 13.56
C LYS A 251 10.11 -18.80 12.45
N TYR A 252 10.25 -18.23 11.26
CA TYR A 252 10.96 -18.85 10.14
C TYR A 252 12.44 -18.44 10.08
N ASP A 253 12.78 -17.28 10.65
CA ASP A 253 14.14 -16.78 10.76
C ASP A 253 14.26 -15.86 12.00
N ASP A 254 15.47 -15.70 12.55
CA ASP A 254 15.69 -14.80 13.69
C ASP A 254 15.61 -13.31 13.29
N ASN A 255 15.95 -12.98 12.04
CA ASN A 255 15.86 -11.65 11.46
C ASN A 255 14.67 -11.56 10.48
N MET A 256 13.45 -11.80 10.99
CA MET A 256 12.22 -11.76 10.19
C MET A 256 11.24 -10.66 10.56
N VAL A 257 10.53 -10.13 9.56
CA VAL A 257 9.34 -9.28 9.73
C VAL A 257 8.09 -10.04 9.29
N LEU A 258 7.00 -9.90 10.06
CA LEU A 258 5.69 -10.40 9.65
C LEU A 258 5.07 -9.39 8.70
N HIS A 259 4.87 -9.83 7.46
CA HIS A 259 4.33 -9.04 6.37
C HIS A 259 2.86 -9.42 6.13
N PHE A 260 2.00 -8.42 5.99
CA PHE A 260 0.59 -8.62 5.69
C PHE A 260 0.04 -7.53 4.79
N HIS A 261 -1.08 -7.84 4.12
CA HIS A 261 -1.76 -6.91 3.23
C HIS A 261 -3.09 -6.43 3.80
N ARG A 262 -3.54 -5.24 3.38
CA ARG A 262 -4.89 -4.73 3.69
C ARG A 262 -5.51 -3.92 2.58
N TYR A 263 -6.67 -4.39 2.13
CA TYR A 263 -7.51 -3.77 1.11
C TYR A 263 -8.98 -3.85 1.50
N ALA A 264 -9.77 -2.84 1.10
CA ALA A 264 -11.22 -2.83 1.29
C ALA A 264 -11.72 -3.00 2.74
N GLU A 265 -10.86 -2.79 3.74
CA GLU A 265 -11.21 -2.88 5.15
C GLU A 265 -11.66 -1.54 5.73
N MET A 266 -12.41 -1.61 6.83
CA MET A 266 -12.67 -0.43 7.68
C MET A 266 -11.33 0.06 8.26
N PRO A 267 -10.95 1.35 8.12
CA PRO A 267 -9.61 1.83 8.48
C PRO A 267 -9.43 2.10 10.00
N ASP A 268 -9.77 1.13 10.86
CA ASP A 268 -9.57 1.19 12.31
C ASP A 268 -8.60 0.12 12.83
N ARG A 269 -8.44 0.07 14.16
CA ARG A 269 -7.55 -0.87 14.84
C ARG A 269 -8.00 -2.33 14.64
N ALA A 270 -9.30 -2.59 14.50
CA ALA A 270 -9.81 -3.95 14.35
C ALA A 270 -9.28 -4.62 13.08
N CYS A 271 -9.11 -3.83 12.00
CA CYS A 271 -8.44 -4.31 10.79
C CYS A 271 -6.91 -4.44 10.93
N LEU A 272 -6.33 -4.38 12.12
CA LEU A 272 -4.89 -4.63 12.33
C LEU A 272 -4.66 -5.64 13.46
N GLU A 273 -5.64 -5.80 14.37
CA GLU A 273 -5.50 -6.58 15.60
C GLU A 273 -5.02 -8.02 15.41
N PRO A 274 -5.51 -8.83 14.45
CA PRO A 274 -5.04 -10.21 14.29
C PRO A 274 -3.52 -10.31 14.06
N PHE A 275 -2.94 -9.30 13.40
CA PHE A 275 -1.53 -9.23 13.05
C PHE A 275 -0.71 -8.71 14.22
N ILE A 276 -1.24 -7.70 14.94
CA ILE A 276 -0.66 -7.23 16.20
C ILE A 276 -0.55 -8.39 17.19
N GLU A 277 -1.60 -9.19 17.36
CA GLU A 277 -1.57 -10.36 18.24
C GLU A 277 -0.55 -11.43 17.79
N ALA A 278 -0.45 -11.70 16.49
CA ALA A 278 0.51 -12.67 15.96
C ALA A 278 1.96 -12.21 16.18
N ALA A 279 2.25 -10.94 15.85
CA ALA A 279 3.57 -10.34 16.07
C ALA A 279 3.94 -10.26 17.56
N ASP A 280 2.97 -9.96 18.43
CA ASP A 280 3.16 -9.94 19.88
C ASP A 280 3.51 -11.32 20.44
N LYS A 281 2.86 -12.40 19.97
CA LYS A 281 3.15 -13.78 20.37
C LYS A 281 4.56 -14.22 19.95
N LEU A 282 5.03 -13.75 18.80
CA LEU A 282 6.34 -14.10 18.26
C LEU A 282 7.45 -13.14 18.69
N ASP A 283 7.17 -11.94 19.20
CA ASP A 283 8.15 -10.87 19.41
C ASP A 283 8.94 -10.57 18.11
N VAL A 284 8.22 -10.17 17.07
CA VAL A 284 8.72 -9.77 15.75
C VAL A 284 8.06 -8.46 15.30
N PRO A 285 8.69 -7.65 14.43
CA PRO A 285 8.05 -6.46 13.89
C PRO A 285 6.94 -6.79 12.89
N LEU A 286 6.07 -5.81 12.66
CA LEU A 286 5.04 -5.82 11.63
C LEU A 286 5.38 -4.87 10.48
N TRP A 287 5.03 -5.28 9.26
CA TRP A 287 5.04 -4.42 8.09
C TRP A 287 3.79 -4.68 7.24
N MET A 288 3.00 -3.63 7.00
CA MET A 288 1.86 -3.66 6.08
C MET A 288 2.36 -3.37 4.66
N GLY A 289 3.06 -4.32 4.05
CA GLY A 289 3.86 -4.08 2.84
C GLY A 289 3.06 -4.03 1.53
N GLU A 290 1.75 -4.28 1.59
CA GLU A 290 0.82 -3.93 0.51
C GLU A 290 -0.56 -3.48 1.02
N THR A 291 -1.03 -2.35 0.51
CA THR A 291 -2.28 -1.73 0.93
C THR A 291 -2.64 -0.57 0.01
N GLY A 292 -3.88 -0.12 0.05
CA GLY A 292 -4.31 1.10 -0.62
C GLY A 292 -5.50 0.86 -1.54
N GLU A 293 -5.36 1.27 -2.80
CA GLU A 293 -6.41 1.17 -3.81
C GLU A 293 -7.76 1.83 -3.42
N ASN A 294 -7.70 2.80 -2.50
CA ASN A 294 -8.87 3.44 -1.92
C ASN A 294 -8.85 4.96 -2.17
N ILE A 295 -9.82 5.68 -1.64
CA ILE A 295 -9.88 7.14 -1.75
C ILE A 295 -8.97 7.82 -0.72
N ASN A 296 -8.53 9.03 -1.04
CA ASN A 296 -7.62 9.84 -0.21
C ASN A 296 -8.01 9.94 1.28
N PRO A 297 -9.29 10.16 1.69
CA PRO A 297 -9.66 10.15 3.11
C PRO A 297 -9.40 8.82 3.83
N TRP A 298 -9.46 7.68 3.12
CA TRP A 298 -9.14 6.37 3.71
C TRP A 298 -7.63 6.26 4.01
N TYR A 299 -6.77 6.83 3.16
CA TYR A 299 -5.33 6.97 3.43
C TYR A 299 -5.06 7.81 4.69
N ALA A 300 -5.80 8.91 4.84
CA ALA A 300 -5.71 9.76 6.03
C ALA A 300 -6.27 9.08 7.30
N ALA A 301 -7.04 8.00 7.19
CA ALA A 301 -7.53 7.22 8.32
C ALA A 301 -6.52 6.15 8.76
N LEU A 302 -6.12 5.27 7.83
CA LEU A 302 -5.36 4.05 8.18
C LEU A 302 -3.87 4.30 8.45
N TYR A 303 -3.17 5.04 7.58
CA TYR A 303 -1.70 5.12 7.67
C TYR A 303 -1.17 5.90 8.88
N PRO A 304 -1.80 7.02 9.29
CA PRO A 304 -1.45 7.68 10.55
C PRO A 304 -1.71 6.79 11.77
N LEU A 305 -2.77 5.97 11.74
CA LEU A 305 -3.05 4.96 12.76
C LEU A 305 -1.97 3.88 12.79
N ALA A 306 -1.64 3.30 11.64
CA ALA A 306 -0.57 2.29 11.51
C ALA A 306 0.76 2.82 12.05
N SER A 307 1.18 4.02 11.64
CA SER A 307 2.38 4.69 12.17
C SER A 307 2.32 4.89 13.69
N ALA A 308 1.18 5.29 14.24
CA ALA A 308 1.03 5.48 15.69
C ALA A 308 1.10 4.16 16.48
N LEU A 309 0.77 3.05 15.83
CA LEU A 309 0.91 1.69 16.35
C LEU A 309 2.31 1.09 16.12
N GLY A 310 3.22 1.83 15.47
CA GLY A 310 4.56 1.35 15.15
C GLY A 310 4.62 0.40 13.95
N ILE A 311 3.63 0.44 13.07
CA ILE A 311 3.52 -0.40 11.88
C ILE A 311 3.92 0.42 10.65
N GLY A 312 5.02 0.03 9.99
CA GLY A 312 5.37 0.57 8.68
C GLY A 312 4.41 0.07 7.60
N TYR A 313 4.36 0.76 6.46
CA TYR A 313 3.45 0.43 5.36
C TYR A 313 4.05 0.68 3.99
N ASN A 314 3.56 -0.02 2.97
CA ASN A 314 3.95 0.18 1.59
C ASN A 314 2.72 0.10 0.67
N LEU A 315 2.47 1.16 -0.10
CA LEU A 315 1.22 1.36 -0.82
C LEU A 315 1.26 0.78 -2.23
N TRP A 316 0.11 0.31 -2.71
CA TRP A 316 -0.08 -0.22 -4.05
C TRP A 316 -0.95 0.71 -4.90
N THR A 317 -0.47 1.23 -6.02
CA THR A 317 0.92 1.20 -6.55
C THR A 317 1.38 2.62 -6.88
N TRP A 318 2.69 2.84 -7.05
CA TRP A 318 3.26 4.15 -7.36
C TRP A 318 2.65 4.77 -8.63
N LYS A 319 2.46 3.95 -9.66
CA LYS A 319 2.10 4.40 -11.00
C LYS A 319 1.21 3.39 -11.73
N LYS A 320 0.11 3.88 -12.30
CA LYS A 320 -0.81 3.12 -13.17
C LYS A 320 -1.63 4.05 -14.08
N MET A 321 -2.36 3.49 -15.04
CA MET A 321 -3.11 4.28 -16.02
C MET A 321 -4.39 4.88 -15.44
N ASP A 322 -4.60 6.17 -15.69
CA ASP A 322 -5.85 6.89 -15.42
C ASP A 322 -6.40 6.64 -14.01
N CYS A 323 -5.63 7.07 -13.01
CA CYS A 323 -5.93 6.89 -11.60
C CYS A 323 -5.87 8.20 -10.82
N THR A 324 -6.52 8.22 -9.66
CA THR A 324 -6.51 9.35 -8.71
C THR A 324 -5.99 8.95 -7.33
N ASN A 325 -5.63 7.68 -7.16
CA ASN A 325 -5.29 7.07 -5.88
C ASN A 325 -3.81 6.65 -5.77
N SER A 326 -3.01 7.01 -6.79
CA SER A 326 -1.57 6.83 -6.87
C SER A 326 -0.90 8.18 -7.19
N PRO A 327 0.35 8.42 -6.78
CA PRO A 327 1.05 9.68 -7.05
C PRO A 327 1.26 9.96 -8.54
N CYS A 328 1.39 8.92 -9.38
CA CYS A 328 1.61 9.06 -10.82
C CYS A 328 0.49 8.38 -11.62
N SER A 329 -0.26 9.18 -12.38
CA SER A 329 -1.29 8.72 -13.30
C SER A 329 -0.79 8.76 -14.74
N ILE A 330 -0.75 7.59 -15.39
CA ILE A 330 -0.34 7.47 -16.80
C ILE A 330 -1.51 7.92 -17.67
N LYS A 331 -1.25 8.87 -18.57
CA LYS A 331 -2.26 9.36 -19.53
C LYS A 331 -2.66 8.26 -20.50
N VAL A 332 -3.96 8.10 -20.71
CA VAL A 332 -4.50 7.14 -21.69
C VAL A 332 -4.05 7.57 -23.10
N PRO A 333 -3.41 6.69 -23.88
CA PRO A 333 -3.06 6.99 -25.28
C PRO A 333 -4.30 7.28 -26.14
N GLU A 334 -4.15 8.17 -27.12
CA GLU A 334 -5.20 8.40 -28.11
C GLU A 334 -5.50 7.10 -28.88
N GLY A 335 -6.78 6.70 -28.94
CA GLY A 335 -7.22 5.48 -29.61
C GLY A 335 -7.11 4.21 -28.77
N TYR A 336 -6.75 4.29 -27.49
CA TYR A 336 -6.61 3.12 -26.63
C TYR A 336 -7.86 2.24 -26.55
N GLU A 337 -9.05 2.82 -26.72
CA GLU A 337 -10.32 2.06 -26.82
C GLU A 337 -10.37 1.08 -28.00
N GLU A 338 -9.54 1.25 -29.02
CA GLU A 338 -9.38 0.27 -30.09
C GLU A 338 -8.67 -0.99 -29.60
N ILE A 339 -7.68 -0.85 -28.70
CA ILE A 339 -7.01 -1.96 -28.03
C ILE A 339 -7.98 -2.67 -27.10
N LEU A 340 -8.68 -1.93 -26.23
CA LEU A 340 -9.65 -2.51 -25.29
C LEU A 340 -10.73 -3.31 -26.02
N ARG A 341 -11.30 -2.75 -27.11
CA ARG A 341 -12.26 -3.48 -27.94
C ARG A 341 -11.69 -4.77 -28.54
N TYR A 342 -10.44 -4.77 -29.01
CA TYR A 342 -9.81 -5.99 -29.52
C TYR A 342 -9.67 -7.06 -28.42
N LEU A 343 -9.27 -6.66 -27.21
CA LEU A 343 -9.17 -7.56 -26.06
C LEU A 343 -10.54 -8.19 -25.74
N GLU A 344 -11.63 -7.43 -25.90
CA GLU A 344 -13.02 -7.87 -25.76
C GLU A 344 -13.60 -8.57 -27.01
N LYS A 345 -12.75 -9.15 -27.87
CA LYS A 345 -13.13 -9.90 -29.09
C LYS A 345 -13.70 -9.05 -30.23
N GLY A 346 -13.48 -7.74 -30.20
CA GLY A 346 -13.71 -6.83 -31.31
C GLY A 346 -12.67 -6.97 -32.44
N PRO A 347 -12.80 -6.19 -33.52
CA PRO A 347 -11.89 -6.24 -34.66
C PRO A 347 -10.49 -5.74 -34.27
N HIS A 348 -9.46 -6.34 -34.87
CA HIS A 348 -8.09 -5.84 -34.74
C HIS A 348 -7.96 -4.47 -35.41
N PRO A 349 -7.33 -3.45 -34.77
CA PRO A 349 -7.21 -2.10 -35.33
C PRO A 349 -6.23 -1.95 -36.52
N GLY A 350 -5.64 -3.05 -37.00
CA GLY A 350 -4.43 -3.05 -37.84
C GLY A 350 -3.13 -2.91 -37.04
N PHE A 351 -2.05 -3.56 -37.51
CA PHE A 351 -0.76 -3.58 -36.82
C PHE A 351 -0.16 -2.18 -36.62
N GLU A 352 -0.08 -1.39 -37.69
CA GLU A 352 0.49 -0.03 -37.63
C GLU A 352 -0.25 0.86 -36.62
N ARG A 353 -1.58 0.74 -36.54
CA ARG A 353 -2.39 1.50 -35.58
C ARG A 353 -2.15 1.05 -34.15
N ALA A 354 -2.12 -0.25 -33.89
CA ALA A 354 -1.81 -0.77 -32.56
C ALA A 354 -0.40 -0.37 -32.10
N GLN A 355 0.58 -0.44 -32.99
CA GLN A 355 1.96 0.01 -32.73
C GLN A 355 2.01 1.49 -32.35
N GLN A 356 1.31 2.36 -33.08
CA GLN A 356 1.23 3.79 -32.74
C GLN A 356 0.63 4.04 -31.34
N ILE A 357 -0.43 3.31 -30.98
CA ILE A 357 -1.08 3.42 -29.67
C ILE A 357 -0.13 2.99 -28.55
N LEU A 358 0.56 1.85 -28.72
CA LEU A 358 1.50 1.33 -27.73
C LEU A 358 2.80 2.13 -27.66
N GLU A 359 3.26 2.72 -28.76
CA GLU A 359 4.38 3.68 -28.75
C GLU A 359 4.02 4.94 -27.94
N ALA A 360 2.81 5.47 -28.12
CA ALA A 360 2.33 6.58 -27.29
C ALA A 360 2.23 6.19 -25.81
N TYR A 361 1.86 4.95 -25.51
CA TYR A 361 1.90 4.43 -24.14
C TYR A 361 3.33 4.40 -23.57
N LEU A 362 4.33 3.94 -24.32
CA LEU A 362 5.75 3.97 -23.90
C LEU A 362 6.23 5.40 -23.57
N GLN A 363 5.72 6.41 -24.26
CA GLN A 363 6.00 7.81 -23.90
C GLN A 363 5.26 8.23 -22.64
N ASN A 364 3.98 7.88 -22.49
CA ASN A 364 3.15 8.30 -21.37
C ASN A 364 3.56 7.68 -20.02
N ILE A 365 4.17 6.49 -20.00
CA ILE A 365 4.60 5.82 -18.75
C ILE A 365 5.80 6.49 -18.05
N ARG A 366 6.53 7.36 -18.76
CA ARG A 366 7.66 8.09 -18.19
C ARG A 366 7.19 9.07 -17.13
N TYR A 367 7.90 9.16 -16.01
CA TYR A 367 7.54 10.00 -14.86
C TYR A 367 7.20 11.44 -15.27
N GLU A 368 8.04 12.06 -16.10
CA GLU A 368 7.89 13.43 -16.57
C GLU A 368 6.62 13.68 -17.41
N ASN A 369 5.99 12.62 -17.92
CA ASN A 369 4.79 12.70 -18.76
C ASN A 369 3.50 12.35 -18.01
N CYS A 370 3.61 11.77 -16.81
CA CYS A 370 2.49 11.42 -15.95
C CYS A 370 1.76 12.67 -15.41
N GLU A 371 0.48 12.52 -15.10
CA GLU A 371 -0.23 13.46 -14.25
C GLU A 371 0.08 13.14 -12.78
N LEU A 372 0.50 14.16 -12.03
CA LEU A 372 0.95 13.98 -10.64
C LEU A 372 -0.16 14.34 -9.65
N HIS A 373 -0.35 13.49 -8.64
CA HIS A 373 -1.34 13.64 -7.58
C HIS A 373 -0.67 13.85 -6.20
N PRO A 374 -0.07 15.03 -5.94
CA PRO A 374 0.60 15.29 -4.66
C PRO A 374 -0.34 15.18 -3.45
N GLU A 375 -1.65 15.38 -3.66
CA GLU A 375 -2.69 15.19 -2.66
C GLU A 375 -2.72 13.77 -2.09
N VAL A 376 -2.35 12.74 -2.85
CA VAL A 376 -2.29 11.36 -2.35
C VAL A 376 -1.31 11.28 -1.18
N THR A 377 -0.08 11.75 -1.40
CA THR A 377 0.95 11.80 -0.34
C THR A 377 0.55 12.73 0.80
N ALA A 378 -0.14 13.83 0.49
CA ALA A 378 -0.65 14.73 1.51
C ALA A 378 -1.62 14.02 2.47
N HIS A 379 -2.50 13.15 1.97
CA HIS A 379 -3.39 12.37 2.81
C HIS A 379 -2.66 11.25 3.57
N VAL A 380 -1.74 10.54 2.92
CA VAL A 380 -0.94 9.47 3.55
C VAL A 380 -0.22 9.97 4.81
N PHE A 381 0.42 11.14 4.72
CA PHE A 381 1.16 11.73 5.84
C PHE A 381 0.36 12.73 6.69
N ARG A 382 -0.94 12.93 6.39
CA ARG A 382 -1.74 14.05 6.89
C ARG A 382 -0.96 15.37 6.84
N LYS A 383 -0.54 15.80 5.65
CA LYS A 383 0.08 17.10 5.39
C LYS A 383 -0.98 18.03 4.78
N PRO A 384 -1.26 19.21 5.38
CA PRO A 384 -2.21 20.15 4.78
C PRO A 384 -1.83 20.58 3.35
N PRO A 385 -2.79 20.72 2.43
CA PRO A 385 -4.21 20.46 2.63
C PRO A 385 -4.57 18.97 2.55
N PHE A 386 -5.47 18.49 3.42
CA PHE A 386 -6.01 17.13 3.37
C PHE A 386 -7.41 17.04 3.99
N THR A 387 -8.07 15.92 3.74
CA THR A 387 -9.41 15.62 4.24
C THR A 387 -9.40 14.34 5.08
N VAL A 388 -10.18 14.32 6.17
CA VAL A 388 -10.35 13.15 7.04
C VAL A 388 -11.80 13.07 7.51
N GLN A 389 -12.37 11.88 7.66
CA GLN A 389 -13.71 11.76 8.24
C GLN A 389 -13.66 12.01 9.74
N ALA A 390 -14.77 12.49 10.30
CA ALA A 390 -14.83 12.84 11.70
C ALA A 390 -14.68 11.62 12.64
N VAL A 391 -14.89 10.41 12.12
CA VAL A 391 -14.72 9.15 12.85
C VAL A 391 -13.26 8.69 12.94
N ASP A 392 -12.31 9.35 12.26
CA ASP A 392 -10.88 8.99 12.28
C ASP A 392 -10.01 9.95 13.07
N PHE A 393 -10.56 10.39 14.21
CA PHE A 393 -9.76 10.99 15.26
C PHE A 393 -8.65 10.02 15.72
N ASP A 394 -7.61 10.57 16.33
CA ASP A 394 -6.44 9.81 16.76
C ASP A 394 -6.82 8.81 17.86
N ALA A 395 -6.85 7.51 17.53
CA ALA A 395 -7.12 6.45 18.52
C ALA A 395 -5.99 6.27 19.54
N VAL A 396 -4.76 6.68 19.17
CA VAL A 396 -3.56 6.64 20.00
C VAL A 396 -3.11 8.08 20.25
N PRO A 397 -2.68 8.47 21.47
CA PRO A 397 -2.41 7.63 22.65
C PRO A 397 -3.64 7.15 23.45
N GLY A 398 -4.86 7.58 23.12
CA GLY A 398 -6.09 7.02 23.66
C GLY A 398 -6.91 7.96 24.53
N GLU A 399 -7.82 7.37 25.31
CA GLU A 399 -8.78 8.09 26.14
C GLU A 399 -8.10 9.04 27.14
N GLY A 400 -8.66 10.23 27.31
CA GLY A 400 -8.14 11.26 28.20
C GLY A 400 -6.96 12.05 27.63
N ILE A 401 -6.45 11.68 26.44
CA ILE A 401 -5.36 12.39 25.76
C ILE A 401 -5.76 12.80 24.33
N SER A 402 -6.08 11.82 23.47
CA SER A 402 -6.46 12.09 22.07
C SER A 402 -7.96 12.09 21.83
N TRP A 403 -8.74 11.53 22.75
CA TRP A 403 -10.19 11.63 22.74
C TRP A 403 -10.76 11.44 24.14
N LYS A 404 -12.01 11.82 24.36
CA LYS A 404 -12.78 11.53 25.57
C LYS A 404 -14.24 11.37 25.18
N GLY A 405 -14.78 10.19 25.44
CA GLY A 405 -16.19 9.86 25.27
C GLY A 405 -16.82 9.49 26.61
N ASN A 406 -18.15 9.60 26.71
CA ASN A 406 -18.90 9.22 27.91
C ASN A 406 -19.73 7.93 27.69
N GLY A 407 -19.55 7.24 26.55
CA GLY A 407 -20.22 5.98 26.23
C GLY A 407 -19.50 4.73 26.75
N ASN A 408 -19.99 3.55 26.38
CA ASN A 408 -19.29 2.29 26.62
C ASN A 408 -18.46 1.90 25.38
N PRO A 409 -17.17 1.54 25.52
CA PRO A 409 -16.41 0.93 24.44
C PRO A 409 -17.03 -0.38 23.92
N ASP A 410 -17.58 -1.21 24.81
CA ASP A 410 -18.12 -2.56 24.47
C ASP A 410 -19.51 -2.56 23.78
N ASP A 411 -19.93 -1.42 23.22
CA ASP A 411 -21.15 -1.37 22.41
C ASP A 411 -20.92 -2.12 21.08
N ASP A 412 -21.98 -2.77 20.56
CA ASP A 412 -21.96 -3.47 19.25
C ASP A 412 -21.94 -2.47 18.07
N LYS A 413 -20.85 -1.69 17.98
CA LYS A 413 -20.60 -0.70 16.94
C LYS A 413 -19.91 -1.35 15.75
N LEU A 414 -20.15 -0.86 14.53
CA LEU A 414 -19.47 -1.38 13.34
C LEU A 414 -17.99 -0.95 13.23
N TYR A 415 -17.60 0.16 13.87
CA TYR A 415 -16.31 0.83 13.68
C TYR A 415 -15.84 1.48 14.99
N ARG A 416 -14.52 1.54 15.24
CA ARG A 416 -13.91 2.11 16.46
C ARG A 416 -14.48 1.49 17.75
N LYS A 417 -14.65 0.16 17.74
CA LYS A 417 -15.13 -0.66 18.87
C LYS A 417 -14.26 -0.50 20.13
N ASP A 418 -13.03 -0.05 19.96
CA ASP A 418 -12.07 0.24 21.03
C ASP A 418 -12.28 1.60 21.70
N THR A 419 -13.31 2.37 21.35
CA THR A 419 -13.53 3.73 21.85
C THR A 419 -14.92 3.95 22.45
N ALA A 420 -15.00 4.83 23.46
CA ALA A 420 -16.26 5.25 24.08
C ALA A 420 -17.06 6.26 23.24
N MET A 421 -16.55 6.65 22.06
CA MET A 421 -17.19 7.62 21.18
C MET A 421 -18.44 7.02 20.51
N GLU A 422 -19.48 7.83 20.32
CA GLU A 422 -20.69 7.39 19.61
C GLU A 422 -20.52 7.60 18.10
N ILE A 423 -20.66 6.52 17.33
CA ILE A 423 -20.59 6.54 15.86
C ILE A 423 -21.96 6.13 15.31
N ARG A 424 -22.43 6.83 14.29
CA ARG A 424 -23.72 6.57 13.64
C ARG A 424 -23.55 6.40 12.14
N GLU A 425 -24.34 5.52 11.56
CA GLU A 425 -24.56 5.53 10.11
C GLU A 425 -25.43 6.74 9.75
N MET A 426 -24.89 7.63 8.92
CA MET A 426 -25.59 8.82 8.42
C MET A 426 -26.53 8.49 7.27
N HIS A 427 -26.28 7.37 6.59
CA HIS A 427 -27.08 6.81 5.52
C HIS A 427 -26.84 5.31 5.44
N GLU A 428 -27.80 4.58 4.88
CA GLU A 428 -27.73 3.13 4.71
C GLU A 428 -26.50 2.71 3.89
N ALA A 429 -25.93 1.55 4.24
CA ALA A 429 -24.90 0.90 3.45
C ALA A 429 -25.42 0.65 2.02
N LYS A 430 -24.58 0.95 1.03
CA LYS A 430 -24.88 0.79 -0.39
C LYS A 430 -23.96 -0.25 -1.01
N GLU A 431 -24.28 -0.65 -2.24
CA GLU A 431 -23.34 -1.39 -3.08
C GLU A 431 -22.02 -0.63 -3.21
N LYS A 432 -20.92 -1.37 -3.28
CA LYS A 432 -19.58 -0.83 -3.43
C LYS A 432 -19.50 0.07 -4.67
N LYS A 433 -18.99 1.29 -4.50
CA LYS A 433 -18.78 2.23 -5.62
C LYS A 433 -17.63 1.82 -6.54
N PHE A 434 -16.67 1.07 -6.00
CA PHE A 434 -15.52 0.49 -6.68
C PHE A 434 -15.04 -0.73 -5.88
N ALA A 435 -14.15 -1.57 -6.45
CA ALA A 435 -13.78 -2.87 -5.87
C ALA A 435 -13.38 -2.82 -4.38
N PHE A 436 -12.62 -1.78 -4.01
CA PHE A 436 -12.06 -1.60 -2.67
C PHE A 436 -12.87 -0.67 -1.76
N ASP A 437 -14.08 -0.28 -2.17
CA ASP A 437 -14.98 0.50 -1.31
C ASP A 437 -15.47 -0.35 -0.13
N CYS A 438 -15.23 0.12 1.10
CA CYS A 438 -15.74 -0.49 2.33
C CYS A 438 -16.97 0.25 2.91
N GLY A 439 -17.42 1.32 2.23
CA GLY A 439 -18.59 2.10 2.57
C GLY A 439 -18.47 2.89 3.88
N TRP A 440 -17.27 2.99 4.45
CA TRP A 440 -17.02 3.58 5.77
C TRP A 440 -17.34 5.08 5.84
N GLU A 441 -17.35 5.78 4.69
CA GLU A 441 -17.74 7.19 4.58
C GLU A 441 -19.19 7.49 5.01
N ARG A 442 -20.01 6.43 5.18
CA ARG A 442 -21.36 6.56 5.73
C ARG A 442 -21.38 6.83 7.23
N LEU A 443 -20.25 6.68 7.91
CA LEU A 443 -20.15 6.82 9.35
C LEU A 443 -19.89 8.27 9.75
N GLY A 444 -20.65 8.77 10.71
CA GLY A 444 -20.49 10.08 11.32
C GLY A 444 -20.25 9.96 12.83
N LEU A 445 -19.48 10.89 13.37
CA LEU A 445 -19.16 10.94 14.80
C LEU A 445 -20.18 11.82 15.52
N VAL A 446 -20.76 11.31 16.59
CA VAL A 446 -21.60 12.10 17.49
C VAL A 446 -20.76 12.58 18.67
N LEU A 447 -20.51 13.88 18.74
CA LEU A 447 -19.79 14.53 19.83
C LEU A 447 -20.79 15.13 20.83
N LYS A 448 -20.83 14.60 22.06
CA LYS A 448 -21.74 15.04 23.14
C LYS A 448 -21.10 16.13 24.01
N PRO A 449 -21.88 16.80 24.88
CA PRO A 449 -21.31 17.75 25.84
C PRO A 449 -20.16 17.15 26.65
N ASP A 450 -19.09 17.94 26.82
CA ASP A 450 -17.84 17.61 27.53
C ASP A 450 -16.99 16.47 26.92
N GLU A 451 -17.33 16.03 25.69
CA GLU A 451 -16.54 15.10 24.88
C GLU A 451 -15.61 15.86 23.94
N TYR A 452 -14.45 15.27 23.65
CA TYR A 452 -13.51 15.84 22.70
C TYR A 452 -12.80 14.77 21.88
N ILE A 453 -12.26 15.22 20.75
CA ILE A 453 -11.45 14.41 19.83
C ILE A 453 -10.28 15.23 19.28
N CYS A 454 -9.21 14.55 18.90
CA CYS A 454 -8.00 15.15 18.36
C CYS A 454 -7.64 14.57 16.99
N TYR A 455 -7.07 15.41 16.12
CA TYR A 455 -6.48 15.02 14.84
C TYR A 455 -5.06 15.55 14.76
N SER A 456 -4.10 14.65 14.74
CA SER A 456 -2.69 14.99 14.55
C SER A 456 -2.32 14.95 13.09
N PHE A 457 -1.49 15.89 12.68
CA PHE A 457 -1.06 16.05 11.31
C PHE A 457 0.36 16.60 11.25
N THR A 458 1.00 16.38 10.10
CA THR A 458 2.37 16.81 9.85
C THR A 458 2.34 18.20 9.23
N CYS A 459 2.89 19.16 9.94
CA CYS A 459 3.21 20.46 9.37
C CYS A 459 4.57 20.27 8.70
N GLY A 460 4.63 20.29 7.36
CA GLY A 460 5.91 20.20 6.67
C GLY A 460 6.86 21.33 7.07
N SER A 461 7.97 21.50 6.36
CA SER A 461 8.80 22.72 6.45
C SER A 461 8.09 23.95 5.85
N CYS A 462 6.82 24.16 6.21
CA CYS A 462 6.02 25.27 5.77
C CYS A 462 6.54 26.55 6.45
N ALA A 463 6.63 27.62 5.66
CA ALA A 463 6.63 28.98 6.20
C ALA A 463 5.39 29.21 7.07
N GLU A 464 5.38 30.28 7.88
CA GLU A 464 4.19 30.68 8.63
C GLU A 464 2.97 30.74 7.69
N ARG A 465 1.95 29.93 7.98
CA ARG A 465 0.70 29.84 7.21
C ARG A 465 -0.49 29.88 8.16
N GLU A 466 -1.54 30.56 7.72
CA GLU A 466 -2.85 30.53 8.36
C GLU A 466 -3.47 29.14 8.17
N LEU A 467 -3.81 28.46 9.26
CA LEU A 467 -4.50 27.18 9.25
C LEU A 467 -6.01 27.41 9.27
N LYS A 468 -6.73 26.78 8.34
CA LYS A 468 -8.19 26.77 8.35
C LYS A 468 -8.71 25.35 8.43
N VAL A 469 -9.83 25.17 9.09
CA VAL A 469 -10.60 23.92 9.08
C VAL A 469 -11.98 24.22 8.54
N ARG A 470 -12.36 23.53 7.46
CA ARG A 470 -13.76 23.40 7.07
C ARG A 470 -14.33 22.18 7.77
N LEU A 471 -15.29 22.40 8.65
CA LEU A 471 -16.00 21.35 9.37
C LEU A 471 -17.35 21.11 8.69
N SER A 472 -17.58 19.87 8.28
CA SER A 472 -18.90 19.39 7.85
C SER A 472 -19.59 18.72 9.04
N CYS A 473 -20.76 19.22 9.43
CA CYS A 473 -21.50 18.74 10.59
C CYS A 473 -23.02 18.82 10.38
N ARG A 474 -23.79 18.28 11.33
CA ARG A 474 -25.23 18.50 11.51
C ARG A 474 -25.52 18.61 13.00
N THR A 475 -26.41 19.51 13.36
CA THR A 475 -26.91 19.63 14.74
C THR A 475 -28.42 19.85 14.74
N GLU A 476 -29.09 19.23 15.70
CA GLU A 476 -30.54 19.38 15.92
C GLU A 476 -30.86 20.55 16.87
N GLU A 477 -29.84 21.03 17.59
CA GLU A 477 -29.93 22.07 18.62
C GLU A 477 -28.80 23.11 18.46
N GLU A 478 -28.95 24.24 19.15
CA GLU A 478 -27.92 25.28 19.23
C GLU A 478 -26.76 24.79 20.10
N GLY A 479 -25.53 24.90 19.59
CA GLY A 479 -24.36 24.35 20.26
C GLY A 479 -23.10 25.17 20.08
N GLN A 480 -22.10 24.91 20.94
CA GLN A 480 -20.78 25.52 20.83
C GLN A 480 -19.70 24.45 20.77
N LEU A 481 -18.86 24.53 19.73
CA LEU A 481 -17.59 23.81 19.68
C LEU A 481 -16.46 24.76 20.05
N GLN A 482 -15.54 24.25 20.85
CA GLN A 482 -14.24 24.85 21.08
C GLN A 482 -13.20 24.07 20.29
N ILE A 483 -12.52 24.75 19.38
CA ILE A 483 -11.47 24.18 18.53
C ILE A 483 -10.14 24.81 18.93
N SER A 484 -9.16 23.97 19.21
CA SER A 484 -7.85 24.41 19.67
C SER A 484 -6.72 23.74 18.93
N LEU A 485 -5.58 24.44 18.83
CA LEU A 485 -4.31 23.87 18.41
C LEU A 485 -3.45 23.58 19.63
N LYS A 486 -2.63 22.53 19.56
CA LYS A 486 -1.65 22.24 20.61
C LYS A 486 -0.63 23.37 20.77
N SER A 487 -0.34 24.11 19.70
CA SER A 487 0.48 25.34 19.73
C SER A 487 -0.17 26.53 20.47
N GLY A 488 -1.45 26.45 20.84
CA GLY A 488 -2.09 27.40 21.76
C GLY A 488 -3.21 28.26 21.18
N SER A 489 -3.52 28.14 19.88
CA SER A 489 -4.72 28.79 19.32
C SER A 489 -6.00 28.18 19.88
N LEU A 490 -7.02 29.00 20.12
CA LEU A 490 -8.31 28.60 20.66
C LEU A 490 -9.41 29.45 20.04
N VAL A 491 -10.39 28.79 19.43
CA VAL A 491 -11.55 29.43 18.81
C VAL A 491 -12.82 28.74 19.29
N THR A 492 -13.81 29.52 19.71
CA THR A 492 -15.14 29.01 20.00
C THR A 492 -16.09 29.42 18.89
N THR A 493 -16.79 28.45 18.31
CA THR A 493 -17.75 28.66 17.22
C THR A 493 -19.11 28.15 17.63
N ALA A 494 -20.13 28.99 17.45
CA ALA A 494 -21.52 28.59 17.62
C ALA A 494 -22.01 27.88 16.35
N PHE A 495 -22.77 26.79 16.53
CA PHE A 495 -23.40 26.03 15.47
C PHE A 495 -24.90 26.10 15.65
N HIS A 496 -25.57 26.55 14.60
CA HIS A 496 -27.02 26.67 14.55
C HIS A 496 -27.63 25.39 14.01
N LYS A 497 -28.91 25.17 14.31
CA LYS A 497 -29.69 24.07 13.71
C LYS A 497 -29.51 24.06 12.19
N ASP A 498 -29.32 22.87 11.62
CA ASP A 498 -29.11 22.64 10.18
C ASP A 498 -27.82 23.25 9.59
N THR A 499 -26.84 23.66 10.41
CA THR A 499 -25.51 24.05 9.91
C THR A 499 -24.84 22.84 9.24
N ILE A 500 -24.45 22.98 7.97
CA ILE A 500 -23.83 21.91 7.17
C ILE A 500 -22.31 22.08 7.09
N ASP A 501 -21.82 23.25 6.68
CA ASP A 501 -20.39 23.53 6.53
C ASP A 501 -20.01 24.85 7.20
N THR A 502 -18.92 24.86 7.97
CA THR A 502 -18.36 26.07 8.57
C THR A 502 -16.85 26.11 8.40
N ILE A 503 -16.32 27.24 7.91
CA ILE A 503 -14.87 27.46 7.81
C ILE A 503 -14.41 28.26 9.02
N ILE A 504 -13.43 27.73 9.74
CA ILE A 504 -12.91 28.29 10.98
C ILE A 504 -11.42 28.54 10.79
N SER A 505 -10.98 29.79 10.98
CA SER A 505 -9.57 30.14 11.01
C SER A 505 -9.02 29.83 12.40
N LEU A 506 -7.97 29.01 12.46
CA LEU A 506 -7.30 28.61 13.70
C LEU A 506 -5.99 29.39 13.92
N GLY A 507 -5.76 30.46 13.15
CA GLY A 507 -4.56 31.28 13.26
C GLY A 507 -3.34 30.67 12.58
N THR A 508 -2.17 31.19 12.93
CA THR A 508 -0.90 30.86 12.26
C THR A 508 -0.16 29.75 13.00
N ILE A 509 0.28 28.72 12.27
CA ILE A 509 1.19 27.70 12.81
C ILE A 509 2.62 28.30 12.84
N PRO A 510 3.33 28.26 13.99
CA PRO A 510 4.70 28.75 14.08
C PRO A 510 5.63 28.05 13.09
N ALA A 511 6.57 28.80 12.50
CA ALA A 511 7.62 28.23 11.66
C ALA A 511 8.40 27.14 12.43
N LYS A 512 8.75 26.04 11.74
CA LYS A 512 9.43 24.83 12.29
C LYS A 512 8.56 23.89 13.14
N THR A 513 7.26 24.14 13.27
CA THR A 513 6.34 23.14 13.83
C THR A 513 6.36 21.91 12.91
N LEU A 514 6.78 20.74 13.40
CA LEU A 514 6.82 19.49 12.61
C LEU A 514 5.50 18.72 12.68
N LYS A 515 4.85 18.75 13.85
CA LYS A 515 3.57 18.11 14.11
C LYS A 515 2.68 19.07 14.87
N GLU A 516 1.41 19.06 14.52
CA GLU A 516 0.37 19.84 15.17
C GLU A 516 -0.84 18.95 15.43
N THR A 517 -1.70 19.36 16.36
CA THR A 517 -2.92 18.64 16.69
C THR A 517 -4.07 19.63 16.77
N ILE A 518 -5.16 19.36 16.04
CA ILE A 518 -6.44 20.03 16.24
C ILE A 518 -7.24 19.24 17.27
N LYS A 519 -7.68 19.90 18.34
CA LYS A 519 -8.63 19.35 19.31
C LYS A 519 -9.98 20.03 19.16
N ILE A 520 -11.03 19.23 18.95
CA ILE A 520 -12.42 19.69 18.89
C ILE A 520 -13.15 19.20 20.14
N HIS A 521 -13.71 20.13 20.90
CA HIS A 521 -14.39 19.89 22.17
C HIS A 521 -15.81 20.45 22.09
N SER A 522 -16.82 19.62 22.36
CA SER A 522 -18.20 20.09 22.45
C SER A 522 -18.48 20.60 23.86
N LEU A 523 -18.92 21.85 23.98
CA LEU A 523 -19.14 22.50 25.27
C LEU A 523 -20.50 22.18 25.88
N ASN A 524 -21.55 22.12 25.05
CA ASN A 524 -22.92 22.13 25.56
C ASN A 524 -23.98 21.52 24.64
N ALA A 525 -23.59 20.90 23.51
CA ALA A 525 -24.55 20.33 22.58
C ALA A 525 -24.10 18.98 22.02
N LYS A 526 -25.06 18.25 21.46
CA LYS A 526 -24.81 17.06 20.68
C LYS A 526 -24.67 17.42 19.20
N ILE A 527 -23.49 17.18 18.63
CA ILE A 527 -23.19 17.54 17.24
C ILE A 527 -22.76 16.29 16.47
N LEU A 528 -23.40 16.03 15.33
CA LEU A 528 -22.98 15.01 14.37
C LEU A 528 -21.91 15.60 13.45
N LEU A 529 -20.66 15.22 13.66
CA LEU A 529 -19.53 15.57 12.80
C LEU A 529 -19.42 14.56 11.65
N ILE A 530 -19.18 15.07 10.45
CA ILE A 530 -19.11 14.29 9.22
C ILE A 530 -17.65 14.22 8.75
N GLN A 531 -17.06 15.37 8.42
CA GLN A 531 -15.77 15.45 7.77
C GLN A 531 -15.03 16.73 8.15
N LEU A 532 -13.70 16.67 8.13
CA LEU A 532 -12.82 17.82 8.30
C LEU A 532 -11.97 17.98 7.05
N HIS A 533 -11.93 19.20 6.51
CA HIS A 533 -10.93 19.60 5.53
C HIS A 533 -9.97 20.60 6.17
N ILE A 534 -8.70 20.20 6.27
CA ILE A 534 -7.64 21.01 6.87
C ILE A 534 -6.89 21.69 5.72
N ILE A 535 -6.83 23.02 5.75
CA ILE A 535 -6.39 23.88 4.63
C ILE A 535 -5.22 24.76 5.08
#